data_AF-A0A813DV89-F1
#
_entry.id   AF-A0A813DV89-F1
#
_cell.length_a   1.000
_cell.length_b   1.000
_cell.length_c   1.000
_cell.angle_alpha   90.00
_cell.angle_beta   90.00
_cell.angle_gamma   90.00
#
_symmetry.space_group_name_H-M   'P 1'
#
loop_
_entity.id
_entity.type
_entity.pdbx_description
1 polymer ?
#
loop_
_entity_poly.entity_id
_entity_poly.type
_entity_poly.pdbx_seq_one_letter_code
_entity_poly.pdbx_strand_id
1 'polypeptide(L)'
;MAMMDLVPLDLQTKPIVLEIMNAEHPDAMLFYVRHFGKNSSARSAKLVDLDDKAVTLDYEDAEGQTHTMSMPYVDSSGNPLTSPVTTVGDCRRALVGMARTAAEALGEPIELPSDPTATGTGDEPNPEQLAEMLKQMKELQAILESLPGESSSSSSQPSAPQTGIRTLHDGHDSNSGGKGKGKEDMLQMLQALMAAKGKGKGKAEPEPESQVFRGEGNRLGGSDASASTCLVDKDQQVPEVDPGKPLIRLRMRLLDRKVVEVEVNADFTVRELRTYLEHHHSASFDRAYNLMDGAGFPPKKLADLEASLEQLGVTKGSSLECRPS
;
A
#
# COMPACT_ATOMS: atom_id res chain seq x y z
N MET A 1 -4.56 0.23 9.35
CA MET A 1 -3.14 0.54 9.64
C MET A 1 -2.45 -0.78 9.97
N ALA A 2 -1.47 -1.22 9.19
CA ALA A 2 -0.88 -2.55 9.36
C ALA A 2 0.06 -2.54 10.58
N MET A 3 -0.05 -3.52 11.49
CA MET A 3 0.77 -3.57 12.71
C MET A 3 2.29 -3.64 12.42
N MET A 4 2.69 -3.98 11.18
CA MET A 4 4.08 -3.97 10.74
C MET A 4 4.67 -2.55 10.60
N ASP A 5 3.83 -1.52 10.46
CA ASP A 5 4.30 -0.15 10.27
C ASP A 5 4.96 0.44 11.54
N LEU A 6 4.68 -0.14 12.70
CA LEU A 6 5.22 0.29 14.00
C LEU A 6 6.50 -0.47 14.39
N VAL A 7 6.91 -1.46 13.60
CA VAL A 7 8.10 -2.26 13.89
C VAL A 7 9.35 -1.41 13.63
N PRO A 8 10.30 -1.32 14.57
CA PRO A 8 11.56 -0.61 14.36
C PRO A 8 12.35 -1.22 13.19
N LEU A 9 13.02 -0.37 12.41
CA LEU A 9 13.93 -0.81 11.35
C LEU A 9 15.28 -1.19 11.95
N ASP A 10 15.40 -2.44 12.39
CA ASP A 10 16.58 -3.00 13.06
C ASP A 10 17.29 -4.09 12.22
N LEU A 11 18.40 -4.62 12.73
CA LEU A 11 19.19 -5.67 12.05
C LEU A 11 18.40 -6.97 11.79
N GLN A 12 17.29 -7.20 12.50
CA GLN A 12 16.46 -8.40 12.31
C GLN A 12 15.40 -8.19 11.21
N THR A 13 14.90 -6.97 11.08
CA THR A 13 13.82 -6.63 10.13
C THR A 13 14.33 -6.16 8.78
N LYS A 14 15.50 -5.50 8.73
CA LYS A 14 16.20 -5.12 7.49
C LYS A 14 16.27 -6.27 6.46
N PRO A 15 16.77 -7.48 6.77
CA PRO A 15 16.86 -8.57 5.79
C PRO A 15 15.50 -9.00 5.24
N ILE A 16 14.44 -8.94 6.06
CA ILE A 16 13.08 -9.28 5.64
C ILE A 16 12.57 -8.24 4.62
N VAL A 17 12.77 -6.95 4.89
CA VAL A 17 12.39 -5.87 3.97
C VAL A 17 13.17 -5.97 2.66
N LEU A 18 14.49 -6.24 2.74
CA LEU A 18 15.35 -6.45 1.58
C LEU A 18 14.85 -7.60 0.70
N GLU A 19 14.51 -8.74 1.29
CA GLU A 19 14.03 -9.92 0.57
C GLU A 19 12.69 -9.65 -0.11
N ILE A 20 11.72 -9.07 0.61
CA ILE A 20 10.40 -8.72 0.05
C ILE A 20 10.55 -7.73 -1.10
N MET A 21 11.34 -6.67 -0.91
CA MET A 21 11.50 -5.63 -1.93
C MET A 21 12.16 -6.17 -3.21
N ASN A 22 13.18 -7.01 -3.06
CA ASN A 22 13.86 -7.63 -4.20
C ASN A 22 13.02 -8.69 -4.91
N ALA A 23 12.16 -9.40 -4.18
CA ALA A 23 11.31 -10.46 -4.74
C ALA A 23 10.04 -9.91 -5.39
N GLU A 24 9.35 -8.98 -4.73
CA GLU A 24 8.04 -8.49 -5.16
C GLU A 24 8.12 -7.26 -6.06
N HIS A 25 9.18 -6.44 -5.93
CA HIS A 25 9.27 -5.16 -6.63
C HIS A 25 10.65 -4.89 -7.27
N PRO A 26 11.17 -5.81 -8.11
CA PRO A 26 12.44 -5.60 -8.82
C PRO A 26 12.40 -4.38 -9.75
N ASP A 27 11.24 -4.08 -10.33
CA ASP A 27 11.05 -2.95 -11.25
C ASP A 27 11.20 -1.60 -10.53
N ALA A 28 10.76 -1.51 -9.27
CA ALA A 28 10.93 -0.30 -8.44
C ALA A 28 12.42 0.02 -8.24
N MET A 29 13.24 -1.00 -7.98
CA MET A 29 14.69 -0.83 -7.83
C MET A 29 15.32 -0.26 -9.10
N LEU A 30 14.86 -0.73 -10.26
CA LEU A 30 15.35 -0.27 -11.55
C LEU A 30 15.00 1.21 -11.79
N PHE A 31 13.79 1.64 -11.41
CA PHE A 31 13.40 3.05 -11.49
C PHE A 31 14.25 3.95 -10.62
N TYR A 32 14.63 3.48 -9.42
CA TYR A 32 15.52 4.27 -8.56
C TYR A 32 16.86 4.55 -9.21
N VAL A 33 17.47 3.53 -9.82
CA VAL A 33 18.76 3.66 -10.51
C VAL A 33 18.64 4.56 -11.73
N ARG A 34 17.57 4.40 -12.52
CA ARG A 34 17.36 5.21 -13.73
C ARG A 34 17.12 6.68 -13.41
N HIS A 35 16.25 6.96 -12.44
CA HIS A 35 15.87 8.33 -12.09
C HIS A 35 16.89 9.00 -11.16
N PHE A 36 17.13 8.43 -9.98
CA PHE A 36 18.01 9.04 -8.96
C PHE A 36 19.49 8.80 -9.24
N GLY A 37 19.84 7.62 -9.78
CA GLY A 37 21.20 7.30 -10.21
C GLY A 37 21.60 7.92 -11.55
N LYS A 38 20.63 8.52 -12.26
CA LYS A 38 20.79 9.07 -13.62
C LYS A 38 21.39 8.06 -14.61
N ASN A 39 21.19 6.76 -14.36
CA ASN A 39 21.73 5.70 -15.19
C ASN A 39 20.60 4.98 -15.93
N SER A 40 20.23 5.51 -17.10
CA SER A 40 19.19 4.95 -17.97
C SER A 40 19.57 3.57 -18.54
N SER A 41 20.85 3.20 -18.50
CA SER A 41 21.37 1.96 -19.09
C SER A 41 21.29 0.76 -18.15
N ALA A 42 20.77 0.93 -16.93
CA ALA A 42 20.60 -0.15 -15.98
C ALA A 42 19.60 -1.20 -16.50
N ARG A 43 19.98 -2.48 -16.38
CA ARG A 43 19.18 -3.66 -16.77
C ARG A 43 18.53 -4.34 -15.58
N SER A 44 19.24 -4.44 -14.46
CA SER A 44 18.72 -5.03 -13.23
C SER A 44 19.23 -4.21 -12.04
N ALA A 45 18.46 -4.22 -10.95
CA ALA A 45 18.84 -3.57 -9.70
C ALA A 45 18.32 -4.39 -8.53
N LYS A 46 19.07 -4.39 -7.43
CA LYS A 46 18.75 -5.08 -6.18
C LYS A 46 19.13 -4.20 -5.01
N LEU A 47 18.26 -4.18 -4.02
CA LEU A 47 18.51 -3.53 -2.75
C LEU A 47 19.44 -4.41 -1.92
N VAL A 48 20.53 -3.83 -1.41
CA VAL A 48 21.57 -4.55 -0.67
C VAL A 48 21.58 -4.14 0.79
N ASP A 49 21.36 -2.85 1.06
CA ASP A 49 21.31 -2.34 2.42
C ASP A 49 20.34 -1.16 2.54
N LEU A 50 19.87 -0.97 3.77
CA LEU A 50 18.91 0.04 4.18
C LEU A 50 19.39 0.65 5.49
N ASP A 51 19.56 1.97 5.54
CA ASP A 51 19.89 2.70 6.75
C ASP A 51 18.76 3.66 7.15
N ASP A 52 18.96 4.44 8.22
CA ASP A 52 18.00 5.44 8.68
C ASP A 52 17.90 6.66 7.74
N LYS A 53 18.86 6.82 6.83
CA LYS A 53 18.98 8.01 5.95
C LYS A 53 19.11 7.68 4.48
N ALA A 54 19.57 6.49 4.14
CA ALA A 54 19.91 6.14 2.78
C ALA A 54 19.60 4.68 2.46
N VAL A 55 19.44 4.44 1.17
CA VAL A 55 19.23 3.16 0.52
C VAL A 55 20.47 2.85 -0.31
N THR A 56 20.96 1.61 -0.22
CA THR A 56 22.07 1.13 -1.03
C THR A 56 21.60 0.04 -1.98
N LEU A 57 21.81 0.26 -3.28
CA LEU A 57 21.45 -0.68 -4.34
C LEU A 57 22.69 -1.11 -5.12
N ASP A 58 22.69 -2.37 -5.52
CA ASP A 58 23.55 -2.88 -6.58
C ASP A 58 22.75 -2.97 -7.86
N TYR A 59 23.33 -2.54 -8.98
CA TYR A 59 22.69 -2.61 -10.28
C TYR A 59 23.66 -3.09 -11.35
N GLU A 60 23.12 -3.77 -12.35
CA GLU A 60 23.85 -4.23 -13.53
C GLU A 60 23.58 -3.30 -14.70
N ASP A 61 24.62 -2.77 -15.32
CA ASP A 61 24.51 -1.94 -16.52
C ASP A 61 24.29 -2.76 -17.80
N ALA A 62 24.23 -2.10 -18.95
CA ALA A 62 24.06 -2.76 -20.24
C ALA A 62 25.27 -3.65 -20.65
N GLU A 63 26.44 -3.42 -20.04
CA GLU A 63 27.68 -4.16 -20.28
C GLU A 63 27.81 -5.40 -19.36
N GLY A 64 26.90 -5.56 -18.41
CA GLY A 64 26.94 -6.64 -17.42
C GLY A 64 27.83 -6.35 -16.22
N GLN A 65 28.25 -5.09 -16.01
CA GLN A 65 29.03 -4.70 -14.85
C GLN A 65 28.11 -4.36 -13.68
N THR A 66 28.43 -4.90 -12.50
CA THR A 66 27.72 -4.58 -11.26
C THR A 66 28.31 -3.32 -10.64
N HIS A 67 27.45 -2.35 -10.36
CA HIS A 67 27.80 -1.09 -9.68
C HIS A 67 26.97 -0.95 -8.41
N THR A 68 27.60 -0.48 -7.34
CA THR A 68 26.90 -0.13 -6.10
C THR A 68 26.64 1.37 -6.07
N MET A 69 25.41 1.77 -5.74
CA MET A 69 25.04 3.16 -5.51
C MET A 69 24.31 3.32 -4.18
N SER A 70 24.55 4.45 -3.52
CA SER A 70 23.83 4.86 -2.31
C SER A 70 23.08 6.15 -2.58
N MET A 71 21.82 6.22 -2.18
CA MET A 71 20.95 7.38 -2.36
C MET A 71 20.22 7.72 -1.06
N PRO A 72 20.03 9.00 -0.74
CA PRO A 72 19.19 9.39 0.38
C PRO A 72 17.73 9.06 0.09
N TYR A 73 16.93 8.84 1.13
CA TYR A 73 15.48 8.81 0.96
C TYR A 73 14.99 10.19 0.50
N VAL A 74 14.07 10.24 -0.46
CA VAL A 74 13.45 11.49 -0.90
C VAL A 74 11.94 11.53 -0.67
N ASP A 75 11.40 12.73 -0.49
CA ASP A 75 9.97 12.99 -0.41
C ASP A 75 9.31 12.98 -1.80
N SER A 76 7.99 13.20 -1.83
CA SER A 76 7.22 13.29 -3.07
C SER A 76 7.65 14.44 -3.99
N SER A 77 8.38 15.43 -3.48
CA SER A 77 8.92 16.55 -4.25
C SER A 77 10.36 16.29 -4.74
N GLY A 78 10.94 15.14 -4.42
CA GLY A 78 12.32 14.77 -4.77
C GLY A 78 13.38 15.36 -3.86
N ASN A 79 13.01 15.95 -2.72
CA ASN A 79 13.95 16.47 -1.74
C ASN A 79 14.34 15.40 -0.72
N PRO A 80 15.60 15.37 -0.24
CA PRO A 80 16.01 14.40 0.77
C PRO A 80 15.19 14.58 2.06
N LEU A 81 14.70 13.47 2.60
CA LEU A 81 13.97 13.44 3.86
C LEU A 81 14.86 13.99 4.99
N THR A 82 14.35 14.99 5.70
CA THR A 82 15.01 15.57 6.89
C THR A 82 14.84 14.72 8.13
N SER A 83 13.80 13.89 8.15
CA SER A 83 13.48 12.98 9.26
C SER A 83 14.09 11.60 9.03
N PRO A 84 14.75 10.99 10.03
CA PRO A 84 15.29 9.65 9.89
C PRO A 84 14.17 8.61 9.79
N VAL A 85 14.40 7.59 8.96
CA VAL A 85 13.52 6.44 8.78
C VAL A 85 13.80 5.43 9.90
N THR A 86 12.98 5.46 10.95
CA THR A 86 13.20 4.62 12.14
C THR A 86 12.32 3.37 12.21
N THR A 87 11.26 3.31 11.41
CA THR A 87 10.30 2.20 11.40
C THR A 87 10.19 1.57 10.01
N VAL A 88 9.77 0.30 9.97
CA VAL A 88 9.47 -0.40 8.71
C VAL A 88 8.37 0.33 7.93
N GLY A 89 7.38 0.91 8.63
CA GLY A 89 6.32 1.70 8.00
C GLY A 89 6.84 2.97 7.33
N ASP A 90 7.76 3.69 8.00
CA ASP A 90 8.40 4.87 7.40
C ASP A 90 9.23 4.48 6.18
N CYS A 91 9.98 3.37 6.26
CA CYS A 91 10.83 2.88 5.17
C CYS A 91 9.99 2.52 3.97
N ARG A 92 8.92 1.75 4.19
CA ARG A 92 7.96 1.39 3.13
C ARG A 92 7.34 2.62 2.49
N ARG A 93 6.87 3.60 3.28
CA ARG A 93 6.29 4.85 2.74
C ARG A 93 7.30 5.64 1.92
N ALA A 94 8.54 5.76 2.41
CA ALA A 94 9.61 6.46 1.70
C ALA A 94 9.92 5.77 0.37
N LEU A 95 10.11 4.45 0.37
CA LEU A 95 10.38 3.67 -0.85
C LEU A 95 9.23 3.76 -1.86
N VAL A 96 7.98 3.57 -1.41
CA VAL A 96 6.80 3.68 -2.29
C VAL A 96 6.67 5.09 -2.87
N GLY A 97 6.90 6.13 -2.06
CA GLY A 97 6.91 7.51 -2.52
C GLY A 97 7.97 7.77 -3.58
N MET A 98 9.21 7.33 -3.32
CA MET A 98 10.32 7.41 -4.28
C MET A 98 10.01 6.69 -5.59
N ALA A 99 9.36 5.52 -5.52
CA ALA A 99 9.06 4.71 -6.69
C ALA A 99 8.00 5.39 -7.55
N ARG A 100 6.98 5.99 -6.91
CA ARG A 100 5.96 6.77 -7.61
C ARG A 100 6.57 7.99 -8.30
N THR A 101 7.43 8.75 -7.61
CA THR A 101 8.12 9.92 -8.20
C THR A 101 9.00 9.51 -9.37
N ALA A 102 9.78 8.43 -9.25
CA ALA A 102 10.63 7.93 -10.33
C ALA A 102 9.80 7.44 -11.53
N ALA A 103 8.71 6.70 -11.28
CA ALA A 103 7.79 6.23 -12.30
C ALA A 103 7.13 7.38 -13.06
N GLU A 104 6.65 8.40 -12.35
CA GLU A 104 6.07 9.62 -12.95
C GLU A 104 7.08 10.37 -13.81
N ALA A 105 8.32 10.52 -13.32
CA ALA A 105 9.38 11.19 -14.07
C ALA A 105 9.83 10.42 -15.31
N LEU A 106 9.76 9.09 -15.29
CA LEU A 106 10.09 8.23 -16.43
C LEU A 106 8.90 8.00 -17.38
N GLY A 107 7.68 8.32 -16.95
CA GLY A 107 6.45 8.10 -17.72
C GLY A 107 6.04 6.63 -17.84
N GLU A 108 6.57 5.76 -16.97
CA GLU A 108 6.27 4.32 -16.96
C GLU A 108 5.36 4.00 -15.77
N PRO A 109 4.18 3.38 -15.96
CA PRO A 109 3.30 3.04 -14.85
C PRO A 109 3.90 1.90 -14.02
N ILE A 110 3.95 2.08 -12.70
CA ILE A 110 4.37 1.05 -11.76
C ILE A 110 3.17 0.48 -11.00
N GLU A 111 3.08 -0.84 -10.91
CA GLU A 111 2.12 -1.52 -10.03
C GLU A 111 2.69 -1.57 -8.61
N LEU A 112 2.44 -0.50 -7.83
CA LEU A 112 2.72 -0.48 -6.41
C LEU A 112 1.46 -0.82 -5.61
N PRO A 113 1.59 -1.53 -4.48
CA PRO A 113 0.46 -1.73 -3.57
C PRO A 113 -0.06 -0.36 -3.14
N SER A 114 -1.34 -0.11 -3.39
CA SER A 114 -2.02 1.13 -3.01
C SER A 114 -1.75 1.43 -1.54
N ASP A 115 -1.37 2.67 -1.23
CA ASP A 115 -1.20 3.10 0.15
C ASP A 115 -2.49 2.82 0.93
N PRO A 116 -2.44 2.07 2.05
CA PRO A 116 -3.63 1.79 2.86
C PRO A 116 -4.21 3.06 3.49
N THR A 117 -3.54 4.20 3.35
CA THR A 117 -4.00 5.53 3.77
C THR A 117 -4.79 6.28 2.70
N ALA A 118 -4.79 5.84 1.43
CA ALA A 118 -5.46 6.56 0.34
C ALA A 118 -6.89 6.06 0.05
N THR A 119 -7.27 4.86 0.51
CA THR A 119 -8.65 4.36 0.36
C THR A 119 -9.07 3.60 1.61
N GLY A 120 -9.84 4.28 2.47
CA GLY A 120 -10.60 3.66 3.54
C GLY A 120 -11.71 2.78 2.98
N THR A 121 -11.38 1.55 2.61
CA THR A 121 -12.33 0.42 2.58
C THR A 121 -11.74 -0.62 3.52
N GLY A 122 -12.20 -0.59 4.77
CA GLY A 122 -11.79 -1.53 5.80
C GLY A 122 -12.27 -2.94 5.46
N ASP A 123 -11.35 -3.76 4.96
CA ASP A 123 -11.36 -5.18 5.25
C ASP A 123 -10.33 -5.39 6.36
N GLU A 124 -10.81 -5.44 7.60
CA GLU A 124 -9.98 -5.85 8.74
C GLU A 124 -9.56 -7.31 8.53
N PRO A 125 -8.27 -7.66 8.62
CA PRO A 125 -7.86 -9.05 8.57
C PRO A 125 -8.49 -9.80 9.74
N ASN A 126 -9.24 -10.86 9.42
CA ASN A 126 -9.94 -11.68 10.39
C ASN A 126 -8.97 -12.10 11.52
N PRO A 127 -9.27 -11.82 12.80
CA PRO A 127 -8.37 -12.11 13.93
C PRO A 127 -7.90 -13.58 13.99
N GLU A 128 -8.64 -14.51 13.39
CA GLU A 128 -8.24 -15.92 13.26
C GLU A 128 -7.04 -16.12 12.33
N GLN A 129 -6.98 -15.43 11.19
CA GLN A 129 -5.83 -15.51 10.27
C GLN A 129 -4.57 -14.93 10.89
N LEU A 130 -4.72 -13.89 11.72
CA LEU A 130 -3.62 -13.27 12.44
C LEU A 130 -3.06 -14.19 13.54
N ALA A 131 -3.95 -14.87 14.28
CA ALA A 131 -3.56 -15.87 15.28
C ALA A 131 -2.86 -17.07 14.63
N GLU A 132 -3.29 -17.47 13.43
CA GLU A 132 -2.71 -18.59 12.70
C GLU A 132 -1.33 -18.25 12.11
N MET A 133 -1.13 -17.01 11.65
CA MET A 133 0.18 -16.52 11.18
C MET A 133 1.19 -16.37 12.32
N LEU A 134 0.77 -15.81 13.47
CA LEU A 134 1.62 -15.74 14.67
C LEU A 134 1.99 -17.12 15.20
N LYS A 135 1.09 -18.10 15.07
CA LYS A 135 1.35 -19.49 15.42
C LYS A 135 2.39 -20.10 14.48
N GLN A 136 2.29 -19.88 13.17
CA GLN A 136 3.29 -20.34 12.20
C GLN A 136 4.66 -19.70 12.43
N MET A 137 4.71 -18.40 12.75
CA MET A 137 5.97 -17.71 13.00
C MET A 137 6.66 -18.25 14.26
N LYS A 138 5.87 -18.51 15.31
CA LYS A 138 6.37 -19.11 16.55
C LYS A 138 6.80 -20.57 16.38
N GLU A 139 6.14 -21.30 15.49
CA GLU A 139 6.49 -22.68 15.15
C GLU A 139 7.80 -22.74 14.34
N LEU A 140 8.03 -21.83 13.39
CA LEU A 140 9.30 -21.69 12.69
C LEU A 140 10.45 -21.30 13.63
N GLN A 141 10.18 -20.42 14.59
CA GLN A 141 11.17 -20.01 15.60
C GLN A 141 11.53 -21.17 16.53
N ALA A 142 10.54 -21.99 16.93
CA ALA A 142 10.77 -23.20 17.73
C ALA A 142 11.50 -24.31 16.95
N ILE A 143 11.31 -24.41 15.63
CA ILE A 143 12.06 -25.33 14.78
C ILE A 143 13.53 -24.90 14.69
N LEU A 144 13.81 -23.59 14.58
CA LEU A 144 15.19 -23.08 14.60
C LEU A 144 15.87 -23.31 15.96
N GLU A 145 15.15 -23.18 17.08
CA GLU A 145 15.68 -23.40 18.44
C GLU A 145 15.80 -24.88 18.82
N SER A 146 15.07 -25.78 18.16
CA SER A 146 15.11 -27.22 18.43
C SER A 146 16.08 -28.00 17.55
N LEU A 147 16.78 -27.33 16.62
CA LEU A 147 17.92 -27.93 15.94
C LEU A 147 19.08 -28.08 16.93
N PRO A 148 19.53 -29.32 17.25
CA PRO A 148 20.67 -29.52 18.11
C PRO A 148 21.90 -28.93 17.44
N GLY A 149 22.44 -27.88 18.05
CA GLY A 149 23.69 -27.26 17.63
C GLY A 149 24.83 -28.29 17.61
N GLU A 150 25.27 -28.64 16.41
CA GLU A 150 26.59 -29.22 16.22
C GLU A 150 27.61 -28.14 16.53
N SER A 151 28.12 -28.23 17.75
CA SER A 151 29.20 -27.43 18.30
C SER A 151 30.46 -27.59 17.43
N SER A 152 30.81 -26.54 16.70
CA SER A 152 32.17 -26.22 16.29
C SER A 152 32.19 -24.70 16.07
N SER A 153 33.13 -23.89 16.54
CA SER A 153 34.47 -24.15 17.04
C SER A 153 35.00 -22.91 17.76
N SER A 154 35.77 -23.18 18.81
CA SER A 154 36.87 -22.41 19.39
C SER A 154 37.11 -20.96 18.95
N SER A 155 37.05 -20.09 19.96
CA SER A 155 37.76 -18.82 20.08
C SER A 155 39.26 -18.95 19.82
N SER A 156 39.83 -18.01 19.06
CA SER A 156 41.26 -17.66 19.12
C SER A 156 41.44 -16.19 18.72
N GLN A 157 42.13 -15.45 19.58
CA GLN A 157 42.53 -14.04 19.46
C GLN A 157 43.30 -13.71 18.17
N PRO A 158 43.30 -12.44 17.72
CA PRO A 158 44.29 -11.96 16.77
C PRO A 158 45.54 -11.43 17.50
N SER A 159 46.71 -11.81 16.98
CA SER A 159 47.98 -11.10 17.20
C SER A 159 48.75 -11.12 15.89
N ALA A 160 49.06 -9.93 15.38
CA ALA A 160 49.87 -9.69 14.19
C ALA A 160 51.39 -9.84 14.50
N PRO A 161 52.30 -9.53 13.56
CA PRO A 161 52.53 -10.15 12.25
C PRO A 161 54.00 -10.59 12.11
N GLN A 162 54.31 -11.66 11.35
CA GLN A 162 55.68 -11.86 10.86
C GLN A 162 55.74 -12.49 9.45
N THR A 163 56.65 -11.88 8.69
CA THR A 163 57.14 -12.15 7.34
C THR A 163 57.74 -13.54 7.14
N GLY A 164 57.59 -14.11 5.93
CA GLY A 164 58.68 -14.91 5.31
C GLY A 164 58.31 -16.18 4.54
N ILE A 165 58.43 -16.10 3.19
CA ILE A 165 59.21 -17.00 2.30
C ILE A 165 58.82 -18.51 2.16
N ARG A 166 58.50 -18.90 0.90
CA ARG A 166 58.66 -20.21 0.18
C ARG A 166 57.82 -21.40 0.72
N THR A 167 57.33 -22.38 -0.05
CA THR A 167 57.81 -23.05 -1.28
C THR A 167 56.68 -23.91 -1.87
N LEU A 168 56.78 -24.24 -3.16
CA LEU A 168 55.99 -25.24 -3.90
C LEU A 168 55.87 -26.59 -3.17
N HIS A 169 54.73 -27.29 -3.31
CA HIS A 169 54.69 -28.73 -3.57
C HIS A 169 53.41 -29.17 -4.29
N ASP A 170 53.66 -30.10 -5.20
CA ASP A 170 52.79 -30.75 -6.18
C ASP A 170 52.05 -31.96 -5.57
N GLY A 171 50.98 -32.40 -6.22
CA GLY A 171 50.57 -33.81 -6.24
C GLY A 171 49.44 -34.30 -5.33
N HIS A 172 48.33 -34.69 -5.99
CA HIS A 172 47.81 -36.07 -6.08
C HIS A 172 46.34 -36.32 -5.72
N ASP A 173 45.69 -37.05 -6.64
CA ASP A 173 44.33 -37.59 -6.72
C ASP A 173 43.74 -38.30 -5.50
N SER A 174 42.41 -38.23 -5.36
CA SER A 174 41.46 -39.38 -5.42
C SER A 174 40.05 -38.94 -4.99
N ASN A 175 39.05 -39.01 -5.88
CA ASN A 175 38.07 -40.10 -6.03
C ASN A 175 37.21 -40.41 -4.79
N SER A 176 35.93 -40.05 -4.81
CA SER A 176 34.80 -41.00 -4.61
C SER A 176 33.45 -40.30 -4.75
N GLY A 177 32.54 -40.94 -5.50
CA GLY A 177 31.23 -40.40 -5.87
C GLY A 177 30.14 -40.67 -4.83
N GLY A 178 29.22 -39.71 -4.71
CA GLY A 178 27.95 -39.84 -4.00
C GLY A 178 26.78 -39.51 -4.92
N LYS A 179 26.09 -40.55 -5.40
CA LYS A 179 24.85 -40.44 -6.20
C LYS A 179 23.70 -39.98 -5.29
N GLY A 180 23.28 -38.72 -5.41
CA GLY A 180 22.04 -38.22 -4.84
C GLY A 180 20.86 -38.42 -5.80
N LYS A 181 20.24 -39.61 -5.78
CA LYS A 181 18.92 -39.85 -6.39
C LYS A 181 17.84 -39.46 -5.36
N GLY A 182 17.21 -38.31 -5.52
CA GLY A 182 16.11 -37.92 -4.64
C GLY A 182 15.30 -36.69 -5.04
N LYS A 183 15.67 -35.97 -6.11
CA LYS A 183 14.98 -34.74 -6.52
C LYS A 183 14.16 -34.84 -7.81
N GLU A 184 14.33 -35.90 -8.60
CA GLU A 184 13.59 -36.04 -9.87
C GLU A 184 12.19 -36.66 -9.72
N ASP A 185 11.93 -37.46 -8.68
CA ASP A 185 10.61 -38.09 -8.50
C ASP A 185 9.51 -37.10 -8.08
N MET A 186 9.86 -35.98 -7.44
CA MET A 186 8.87 -35.01 -6.94
C MET A 186 8.36 -34.07 -8.04
N LEU A 187 9.21 -33.73 -9.02
CA LEU A 187 8.81 -32.94 -10.18
C LEU A 187 7.88 -33.72 -11.12
N GLN A 188 8.09 -35.03 -11.25
CA GLN A 188 7.26 -35.86 -12.13
C GLN A 188 5.85 -36.09 -11.56
N MET A 189 5.70 -36.06 -10.24
CA MET A 189 4.38 -36.14 -9.59
C MET A 189 3.57 -34.83 -9.71
N LEU A 190 4.23 -33.66 -9.64
CA LEU A 190 3.54 -32.36 -9.77
C LEU A 190 3.04 -32.11 -11.20
N GLN A 191 3.75 -32.63 -12.21
CA GLN A 191 3.35 -32.52 -13.60
C GLN A 191 2.15 -33.42 -13.97
N ALA A 192 1.94 -34.52 -13.25
CA ALA A 192 0.79 -35.40 -13.44
C ALA A 192 -0.53 -34.80 -12.91
N LEU A 193 -0.49 -33.95 -11.87
CA LEU A 193 -1.70 -33.34 -11.29
C LEU A 193 -2.29 -32.22 -12.15
N MET A 194 -1.47 -31.52 -12.94
CA MET A 194 -1.94 -30.44 -13.82
C MET A 194 -2.65 -30.92 -15.09
N ALA A 195 -2.51 -32.19 -15.47
CA ALA A 195 -3.16 -32.75 -16.67
C ALA A 195 -4.59 -33.26 -16.44
N ALA A 196 -5.06 -33.38 -15.19
CA ALA A 196 -6.35 -34.01 -14.87
C ALA A 196 -7.53 -33.04 -14.69
N LYS A 197 -7.33 -31.71 -14.77
CA LYS A 197 -8.38 -30.72 -14.49
C LYS A 197 -8.96 -30.12 -15.78
N GLY A 198 -9.52 -30.99 -16.63
CA GLY A 198 -10.21 -30.57 -17.85
C GLY A 198 -11.40 -31.45 -18.19
N LYS A 199 -12.62 -30.96 -17.91
CA LYS A 199 -13.88 -31.08 -18.71
C LYS A 199 -15.12 -30.95 -17.83
N GLY A 200 -15.64 -29.73 -17.76
CA GLY A 200 -17.03 -29.46 -17.38
C GLY A 200 -17.71 -28.67 -18.49
N LYS A 201 -18.20 -29.35 -19.52
CA LYS A 201 -19.06 -28.77 -20.58
C LYS A 201 -20.50 -28.73 -20.06
N GLY A 202 -20.89 -27.62 -19.43
CA GLY A 202 -22.29 -27.30 -19.18
C GLY A 202 -22.93 -26.77 -20.45
N LYS A 203 -23.99 -27.43 -20.93
CA LYS A 203 -24.80 -26.98 -22.07
C LYS A 203 -25.64 -25.77 -21.63
N ALA A 204 -25.63 -24.72 -22.44
CA ALA A 204 -26.57 -23.60 -22.32
C ALA A 204 -27.97 -24.05 -22.74
N GLU A 205 -28.94 -23.81 -21.86
CA GLU A 205 -30.38 -23.98 -22.07
C GLU A 205 -30.95 -22.62 -22.55
N PRO A 206 -31.77 -22.58 -23.62
CA PRO A 206 -32.29 -21.32 -24.14
C PRO A 206 -33.46 -20.81 -23.29
N GLU A 207 -33.31 -19.62 -22.69
CA GLU A 207 -34.40 -18.92 -21.98
C GLU A 207 -35.48 -18.40 -22.95
N PRO A 208 -36.77 -18.51 -22.61
CA PRO A 208 -37.87 -17.98 -23.42
C PRO A 208 -38.00 -16.46 -23.29
N GLU A 209 -38.07 -15.79 -24.44
CA GLU A 209 -38.35 -14.36 -24.58
C GLU A 209 -39.72 -14.00 -23.96
N SER A 210 -39.70 -13.31 -22.82
CA SER A 210 -40.89 -12.63 -22.31
C SER A 210 -40.90 -11.18 -22.80
N GLN A 211 -41.88 -10.87 -23.63
CA GLN A 211 -42.19 -9.51 -24.09
C GLN A 211 -42.54 -8.63 -22.87
N VAL A 212 -41.61 -7.75 -22.49
CA VAL A 212 -41.84 -6.76 -21.45
C VAL A 212 -42.39 -5.48 -22.08
N PHE A 213 -43.51 -5.02 -21.51
CA PHE A 213 -44.21 -3.78 -21.82
C PHE A 213 -43.26 -2.58 -21.93
N ARG A 214 -43.13 -2.05 -23.13
CA ARG A 214 -42.40 -0.82 -23.45
C ARG A 214 -43.32 0.39 -23.21
N GLY A 215 -43.55 0.72 -21.95
CA GLY A 215 -44.25 1.95 -21.56
C GLY A 215 -43.26 3.11 -21.45
N GLU A 216 -43.21 3.98 -22.46
CA GLU A 216 -42.52 5.27 -22.38
C GLU A 216 -43.31 6.20 -21.45
N GLY A 217 -42.97 6.17 -20.16
CA GLY A 217 -43.50 7.11 -19.17
C GLY A 217 -42.78 8.45 -19.26
N ASN A 218 -43.43 9.45 -19.86
CA ASN A 218 -42.99 10.85 -19.82
C ASN A 218 -42.90 11.32 -18.36
N ARG A 219 -41.69 11.62 -17.88
CA ARG A 219 -41.50 12.25 -16.56
C ARG A 219 -41.73 13.75 -16.70
N LEU A 220 -42.82 14.24 -16.11
CA LEU A 220 -43.07 15.66 -15.89
C LEU A 220 -42.01 16.18 -14.90
N GLY A 221 -41.07 16.97 -15.42
CA GLY A 221 -40.04 17.63 -14.61
C GLY A 221 -40.67 18.72 -13.73
N GLY A 222 -40.63 18.52 -12.42
CA GLY A 222 -40.85 19.58 -11.44
C GLY A 222 -39.67 20.55 -11.53
N SER A 223 -39.96 21.82 -11.82
CA SER A 223 -38.97 22.90 -11.79
C SER A 223 -38.73 23.26 -10.33
N ASP A 224 -37.59 22.87 -9.78
CA ASP A 224 -37.13 23.41 -8.50
C ASP A 224 -36.44 24.76 -8.74
N ALA A 225 -36.86 25.75 -7.93
CA ALA A 225 -36.42 27.12 -8.01
C ALA A 225 -34.92 27.23 -7.74
N SER A 226 -34.21 27.93 -8.64
CA SER A 226 -32.78 28.21 -8.53
C SER A 226 -32.43 28.86 -7.20
N ALA A 227 -31.77 28.12 -6.31
CA ALA A 227 -31.04 28.69 -5.20
C ALA A 227 -29.70 29.20 -5.72
N SER A 228 -29.47 30.51 -5.55
CA SER A 228 -28.25 31.22 -5.94
C SER A 228 -27.00 30.52 -5.42
N THR A 229 -26.16 30.05 -6.34
CA THR A 229 -24.86 29.48 -6.04
C THR A 229 -23.87 30.60 -5.74
N CYS A 230 -23.50 30.77 -4.47
CA CYS A 230 -22.41 31.64 -4.06
C CYS A 230 -21.10 30.95 -4.48
N LEU A 231 -20.37 31.52 -5.44
CA LEU A 231 -19.02 31.07 -5.79
C LEU A 231 -18.12 31.34 -4.58
N VAL A 232 -17.69 30.27 -3.89
CA VAL A 232 -16.82 30.36 -2.73
C VAL A 232 -15.38 30.55 -3.20
N ASP A 233 -14.72 31.56 -2.66
CA ASP A 233 -13.32 31.90 -2.91
C ASP A 233 -12.42 30.72 -2.51
N LYS A 234 -11.51 30.29 -3.42
CA LYS A 234 -10.75 29.03 -3.30
C LYS A 234 -9.63 29.05 -2.25
N ASP A 235 -9.47 30.14 -1.51
CA ASP A 235 -8.40 30.34 -0.51
C ASP A 235 -8.84 30.07 0.93
N GLN A 236 -9.99 29.40 1.13
CA GLN A 236 -10.47 29.08 2.46
C GLN A 236 -9.70 27.87 3.00
N GLN A 237 -8.79 28.12 3.94
CA GLN A 237 -7.97 27.13 4.63
C GLN A 237 -8.84 25.98 5.16
N VAL A 238 -8.43 24.74 4.88
CA VAL A 238 -9.11 23.53 5.34
C VAL A 238 -9.14 23.57 6.87
N PRO A 239 -10.33 23.53 7.50
CA PRO A 239 -10.43 23.51 8.96
C PRO A 239 -9.73 22.26 9.49
N GLU A 240 -8.74 22.46 10.36
CA GLU A 240 -8.00 21.36 10.97
C GLU A 240 -8.83 20.73 12.10
N VAL A 241 -8.88 19.40 12.13
CA VAL A 241 -9.63 18.64 13.15
C VAL A 241 -8.87 18.75 14.49
N ASP A 242 -9.51 19.33 15.51
CA ASP A 242 -8.93 19.51 16.83
C ASP A 242 -9.13 18.23 17.69
N PRO A 243 -8.06 17.52 18.10
CA PRO A 243 -8.20 16.30 18.90
C PRO A 243 -8.73 16.53 20.32
N GLY A 244 -8.73 17.77 20.82
CA GLY A 244 -9.23 18.13 22.15
C GLY A 244 -10.76 18.27 22.23
N LYS A 245 -11.44 18.37 21.09
CA LYS A 245 -12.91 18.51 21.00
C LYS A 245 -13.57 17.16 20.70
N PRO A 246 -14.84 16.95 21.08
CA PRO A 246 -15.54 15.70 20.78
C PRO A 246 -15.61 15.46 19.26
N LEU A 247 -15.11 14.29 18.82
CA LEU A 247 -15.20 13.85 17.43
C LEU A 247 -16.50 13.08 17.18
N ILE A 248 -17.11 13.33 16.02
CA ILE A 248 -18.26 12.61 15.49
C ILE A 248 -17.88 11.90 14.19
N ARG A 249 -18.37 10.67 14.05
CA ARG A 249 -18.25 9.87 12.82
C ARG A 249 -19.52 10.04 12.00
N LEU A 250 -19.39 10.49 10.76
CA LEU A 250 -20.47 10.70 9.82
C LEU A 250 -20.34 9.75 8.64
N ARG A 251 -21.46 9.15 8.23
CA ARG A 251 -21.52 8.34 7.01
C ARG A 251 -22.10 9.17 5.88
N MET A 252 -21.26 9.61 4.94
CA MET A 252 -21.65 10.50 3.86
C MET A 252 -21.78 9.75 2.54
N ARG A 253 -22.93 9.87 1.88
CA ARG A 253 -23.12 9.38 0.51
C ARG A 253 -22.84 10.51 -0.46
N LEU A 254 -21.82 10.35 -1.29
CA LEU A 254 -21.38 11.32 -2.30
C LEU A 254 -22.28 11.27 -3.55
N LEU A 255 -22.09 12.22 -4.47
CA LEU A 255 -22.85 12.31 -5.73
C LEU A 255 -22.62 11.11 -6.66
N ASP A 256 -21.46 10.47 -6.59
CA ASP A 256 -21.13 9.23 -7.31
C ASP A 256 -21.72 7.97 -6.67
N ARG A 257 -22.55 8.14 -5.62
CA ARG A 257 -23.17 7.10 -4.79
C ARG A 257 -22.18 6.31 -3.92
N LYS A 258 -20.89 6.64 -3.92
CA LYS A 258 -19.95 6.06 -2.95
C LYS A 258 -20.29 6.57 -1.57
N VAL A 259 -20.02 5.72 -0.59
CA VAL A 259 -20.24 6.05 0.81
C VAL A 259 -18.87 6.19 1.46
N VAL A 260 -18.63 7.34 2.07
CA VAL A 260 -17.39 7.67 2.76
C VAL A 260 -17.69 7.92 4.23
N GLU A 261 -16.79 7.49 5.09
CA GLU A 261 -16.86 7.81 6.52
C GLU A 261 -15.93 8.98 6.81
N VAL A 262 -16.45 9.98 7.49
CA VAL A 262 -15.75 11.23 7.79
C VAL A 262 -15.76 11.43 9.31
N GLU A 263 -14.59 11.66 9.89
CA GLU A 263 -14.44 12.04 11.29
C GLU A 263 -14.19 13.55 11.39
N VAL A 264 -15.11 14.28 12.01
CA VAL A 264 -15.01 15.73 12.21
C VAL A 264 -15.38 16.08 13.65
N ASN A 265 -15.03 17.27 14.11
CA ASN A 265 -15.47 17.73 15.42
C ASN A 265 -16.98 18.01 15.45
N ALA A 266 -17.61 17.84 16.61
CA ALA A 266 -19.06 18.05 16.77
C ALA A 266 -19.49 19.51 16.50
N ASP A 267 -18.59 20.46 16.68
CA ASP A 267 -18.79 21.89 16.45
C ASP A 267 -18.54 22.33 15.00
N PHE A 268 -18.16 21.42 14.09
CA PHE A 268 -18.08 21.74 12.67
C PHE A 268 -19.38 22.33 12.16
N THR A 269 -19.28 23.38 11.36
CA THR A 269 -20.39 23.98 10.64
C THR A 269 -20.66 23.24 9.33
N VAL A 270 -21.87 23.40 8.78
CA VAL A 270 -22.21 22.84 7.46
C VAL A 270 -21.31 23.40 6.36
N ARG A 271 -20.90 24.67 6.47
CA ARG A 271 -19.95 25.30 5.55
C ARG A 271 -18.61 24.59 5.57
N GLU A 272 -18.03 24.39 6.75
CA GLU A 272 -16.74 23.71 6.92
C GLU A 272 -16.79 22.26 6.42
N LEU A 273 -17.88 21.55 6.70
CA LEU A 273 -18.07 20.19 6.18
C LEU A 273 -18.11 20.15 4.65
N ARG A 274 -18.70 21.16 3.98
CA ARG A 274 -18.67 21.25 2.51
C ARG A 274 -17.27 21.49 2.00
N THR A 275 -16.55 22.47 2.57
CA THR A 275 -15.16 22.76 2.18
C THR A 275 -14.27 21.53 2.38
N TYR A 276 -14.44 20.80 3.48
CA TYR A 276 -13.72 19.56 3.74
C TYR A 276 -13.99 18.50 2.65
N LEU A 277 -15.26 18.28 2.31
CA LEU A 277 -15.65 17.33 1.27
C LEU A 277 -15.13 17.70 -0.11
N GLU A 278 -15.22 18.98 -0.49
CA GLU A 278 -14.73 19.48 -1.77
C GLU A 278 -13.21 19.36 -1.88
N HIS A 279 -12.49 19.55 -0.77
CA HIS A 279 -11.03 19.40 -0.72
C HIS A 279 -10.59 17.93 -0.88
N HIS A 280 -11.20 17.02 -0.11
CA HIS A 280 -10.80 15.59 -0.09
C HIS A 280 -11.40 14.77 -1.25
N HIS A 281 -12.53 15.19 -1.81
CA HIS A 281 -13.26 14.45 -2.85
C HIS A 281 -13.61 15.33 -4.05
N SER A 282 -12.68 16.20 -4.46
CA SER A 282 -12.86 17.15 -5.58
C SER A 282 -13.41 16.50 -6.86
N ALA A 283 -12.98 15.29 -7.19
CA ALA A 283 -13.45 14.53 -8.36
C ALA A 283 -14.96 14.19 -8.34
N SER A 284 -15.61 14.21 -7.16
CA SER A 284 -17.04 13.93 -7.01
C SER A 284 -17.91 15.18 -7.06
N PHE A 285 -17.33 16.39 -7.05
CA PHE A 285 -18.05 17.66 -6.82
C PHE A 285 -17.89 18.68 -7.97
N ASP A 286 -18.11 18.24 -9.22
CA ASP A 286 -18.15 19.15 -10.39
C ASP A 286 -19.41 20.04 -10.46
N ARG A 287 -20.38 19.84 -9.56
CA ARG A 287 -21.69 20.49 -9.61
C ARG A 287 -22.16 20.91 -8.23
N ALA A 288 -22.99 21.96 -8.18
CA ALA A 288 -23.65 22.40 -6.96
C ALA A 288 -24.50 21.26 -6.36
N TYR A 289 -24.43 21.12 -5.03
CA TYR A 289 -25.11 20.07 -4.30
C TYR A 289 -25.71 20.57 -2.98
N ASN A 290 -26.68 19.82 -2.48
CA ASN A 290 -27.33 20.01 -1.20
C ASN A 290 -27.00 18.84 -0.28
N LEU A 291 -26.63 19.15 0.96
CA LEU A 291 -26.51 18.17 2.03
C LEU A 291 -27.89 17.89 2.63
N MET A 292 -28.27 16.62 2.68
CA MET A 292 -29.50 16.16 3.31
C MET A 292 -29.19 15.18 4.43
N ASP A 293 -29.93 15.26 5.53
CA ASP A 293 -29.96 14.20 6.53
C ASP A 293 -30.80 13.03 6.00
N GLY A 294 -30.13 11.92 5.68
CA GLY A 294 -30.75 10.70 5.16
C GLY A 294 -31.23 9.75 6.26
N ALA A 295 -30.87 9.99 7.52
CA ALA A 295 -31.33 9.18 8.65
C ALA A 295 -32.73 9.62 9.15
N GLY A 296 -33.05 10.91 9.00
CA GLY A 296 -34.36 11.46 9.35
C GLY A 296 -35.44 11.18 8.29
N PHE A 297 -36.63 10.76 8.73
CA PHE A 297 -37.84 10.79 7.89
C PHE A 297 -38.81 11.83 8.46
N PRO A 298 -39.14 12.92 7.73
CA PRO A 298 -38.72 13.23 6.36
C PRO A 298 -37.26 13.71 6.25
N PRO A 299 -36.59 13.50 5.11
CA PRO A 299 -35.23 14.00 4.88
C PRO A 299 -35.16 15.50 5.05
N LYS A 300 -34.27 15.99 5.93
CA LYS A 300 -34.09 17.42 6.19
C LYS A 300 -32.93 17.96 5.37
N LYS A 301 -33.17 19.04 4.63
CA LYS A 301 -32.12 19.78 3.93
C LYS A 301 -31.34 20.64 4.92
N LEU A 302 -30.02 20.48 4.97
CA LEU A 302 -29.12 21.29 5.79
C LEU A 302 -28.82 22.59 5.01
N ALA A 303 -29.77 23.52 5.06
CA ALA A 303 -29.72 24.78 4.32
C ALA A 303 -28.94 25.89 5.04
N ASP A 304 -28.85 25.81 6.38
CA ASP A 304 -28.10 26.79 7.17
C ASP A 304 -26.61 26.42 7.19
N LEU A 305 -25.80 27.24 6.52
CA LEU A 305 -24.36 27.00 6.36
C LEU A 305 -23.58 27.31 7.65
N GLU A 306 -24.10 28.19 8.50
CA GLU A 306 -23.43 28.64 9.72
C GLU A 306 -23.80 27.79 10.94
N ALA A 307 -24.87 26.99 10.84
CA ALA A 307 -25.28 26.10 11.92
C ALA A 307 -24.27 24.97 12.12
N SER A 308 -23.97 24.67 13.39
CA SER A 308 -23.14 23.51 13.73
C SER A 308 -23.89 22.21 13.51
N LEU A 309 -23.15 21.13 13.26
CA LEU A 309 -23.73 19.80 13.11
C LEU A 309 -24.54 19.38 14.35
N GLU A 310 -24.08 19.74 15.54
CA GLU A 310 -24.82 19.53 16.79
C GLU A 310 -26.16 20.29 16.83
N GLN A 311 -26.19 21.56 16.42
CA GLN A 311 -27.42 22.37 16.38
C GLN A 311 -28.46 21.79 15.41
N LEU A 312 -27.99 21.11 14.36
CA LEU A 312 -28.82 20.45 13.36
C LEU A 312 -29.28 19.05 13.80
N GLY A 313 -28.84 18.59 14.98
CA GLY A 313 -29.16 17.25 15.50
C GLY A 313 -28.40 16.13 14.81
N VAL A 314 -27.31 16.44 14.10
CA VAL A 314 -26.44 15.44 13.48
C VAL A 314 -25.57 14.86 14.59
N THR A 315 -25.78 13.57 14.89
CA THR A 315 -25.11 12.88 16.00
C THR A 315 -24.18 11.80 15.47
N LYS A 316 -23.44 11.14 16.36
CA LYS A 316 -22.52 10.05 16.00
C LYS A 316 -23.29 8.93 15.29
N GLY A 317 -22.91 8.64 14.05
CA GLY A 317 -23.55 7.62 13.21
C GLY A 317 -24.69 8.15 12.31
N SER A 318 -24.95 9.45 12.29
CA SER A 318 -25.86 10.05 11.32
C SER A 318 -25.37 9.80 9.88
N SER A 319 -26.31 9.54 8.97
CA SER A 319 -26.02 9.36 7.55
C SER A 319 -26.45 10.60 6.78
N LEU A 320 -25.50 11.27 6.13
CA LEU A 320 -25.75 12.41 5.27
C LEU A 320 -25.68 12.00 3.80
N GLU A 321 -26.50 12.60 2.95
CA GLU A 321 -26.52 12.36 1.52
C GLU A 321 -26.32 13.67 0.75
N CYS A 322 -25.34 13.68 -0.15
CA CYS A 322 -25.16 14.74 -1.12
C CYS A 322 -26.12 14.50 -2.29
N ARG A 323 -27.01 15.46 -2.55
CA ARG A 323 -27.88 15.47 -3.72
C ARG A 323 -27.50 16.61 -4.66
N PRO A 324 -27.57 16.43 -5.98
CA PRO A 324 -27.43 17.56 -6.89
C PRO A 324 -28.50 18.62 -6.58
N SER A 325 -28.11 19.90 -6.64
CA SER A 325 -29.03 21.01 -6.39
C SER A 325 -29.98 21.28 -7.55
#